data_AF-A0A0G0TS57-F1
#
_entry.id   AF-A0A0G0TS57-F1
#
_cell.length_a   1.000
_cell.length_b   1.000
_cell.length_c   1.000
_cell.angle_alpha   90.00
_cell.angle_beta   90.00
_cell.angle_gamma   90.00
#
_symmetry.space_group_name_H-M   'P 1'
#
loop_
_entity.id
_entity.type
_entity.pdbx_description
1 polymer ?
#
loop_
_entity_poly.entity_id
_entity_poly.type
_entity_poly.pdbx_seq_one_letter_code
_entity_poly.pdbx_strand_id
1 'polypeptide(L)'
;METQPKVLKWALIIGIIIVLNLFLNYTISLFYKEPDYNLYFLQPQVVETINNKEDCLKVGGQWNEGNYRYEKNMPVPVSSGDIYKGYCDPNFTKQQDFNDAQKIYQRNVFIMLVVFGVLALILGAFISNEIVTIGFSWGGVISLIIASIRYWSTADNLIKVLILGFALDALIWLAIKKFKKKV
;
A
#
# COMPACT_ATOMS: atom_id res chain seq x y z
N MET A 1 -22.26 22.54 38.36
CA MET A 1 -21.40 22.28 37.18
C MET A 1 -21.60 20.83 36.80
N GLU A 2 -22.41 20.55 35.78
CA GLU A 2 -22.53 19.18 35.26
C GLU A 2 -21.18 18.75 34.70
N THR A 3 -20.54 17.78 35.36
CA THR A 3 -19.38 17.09 34.81
C THR A 3 -19.88 16.36 33.58
N GLN A 4 -19.51 16.81 32.38
CA GLN A 4 -19.81 16.05 31.18
C GLN A 4 -19.36 14.60 31.36
N PRO A 5 -20.20 13.61 30.98
CA PRO A 5 -19.88 12.22 31.21
C PRO A 5 -18.59 11.88 30.48
N LYS A 6 -17.58 11.40 31.22
CA LYS A 6 -16.26 11.01 30.69
C LYS A 6 -16.37 10.09 29.47
N VAL A 7 -17.42 9.26 29.44
CA VAL A 7 -17.77 8.36 28.35
C VAL A 7 -18.03 9.11 27.04
N LEU A 8 -18.84 10.17 27.06
CA LEU A 8 -19.17 10.95 25.86
C LEU A 8 -17.92 11.64 25.29
N LYS A 9 -17.07 12.19 26.16
CA LYS A 9 -15.80 12.81 25.77
C LYS A 9 -14.90 11.83 25.01
N TRP A 10 -14.69 10.63 25.56
CA TRP A 10 -13.86 9.61 24.91
C TRP A 10 -14.48 9.05 23.64
N ALA A 11 -15.81 8.87 23.61
CA ALA A 11 -16.52 8.45 22.40
C ALA A 11 -16.30 9.44 21.25
N LEU A 12 -16.37 10.74 21.52
CA LEU A 12 -16.09 11.78 20.51
C LEU A 12 -14.63 11.76 20.05
N ILE A 13 -13.66 11.60 20.96
CA ILE A 13 -12.24 11.52 20.60
C ILE A 13 -11.99 10.32 19.66
N ILE A 14 -12.47 9.14 20.01
CA ILE A 14 -12.30 7.92 19.21
C ILE A 14 -13.03 8.06 17.87
N GLY A 15 -14.24 8.63 17.88
CA GLY A 15 -15.00 8.92 16.66
C GLY A 15 -14.21 9.82 15.70
N ILE A 16 -13.62 10.91 16.21
CA ILE A 16 -12.78 11.81 15.41
C ILE A 16 -11.59 11.05 14.82
N ILE A 17 -10.89 10.26 15.62
CA ILE A 17 -9.73 9.48 15.16
C ILE A 17 -10.10 8.56 13.98
N ILE A 18 -11.19 7.80 14.12
CA ILE A 18 -11.62 6.84 13.11
C ILE A 18 -12.10 7.56 11.85
N VAL A 19 -13.02 8.53 12.01
CA VAL A 19 -13.62 9.25 10.88
C VAL A 19 -12.56 10.07 10.14
N LEU A 20 -11.60 10.69 10.84
CA LEU A 20 -10.49 11.40 10.22
C LEU A 20 -9.68 10.46 9.32
N ASN A 21 -9.32 9.27 9.81
CA ASN A 21 -8.51 8.33 9.03
C ASN A 21 -9.27 7.75 7.83
N LEU A 22 -10.57 7.45 7.99
CA LEU A 22 -11.42 7.07 6.87
C LEU A 22 -11.52 8.20 5.84
N PHE A 23 -11.78 9.43 6.29
CA PHE A 23 -11.87 10.61 5.45
C PHE A 23 -10.59 10.83 4.64
N LEU A 24 -9.42 10.76 5.27
CA LEU A 24 -8.13 10.90 4.57
C LEU A 24 -7.94 9.79 3.53
N ASN A 25 -8.25 8.54 3.87
CA ASN A 25 -8.07 7.41 2.97
C ASN A 25 -8.97 7.52 1.72
N TYR A 26 -10.26 7.82 1.91
CA TYR A 26 -11.20 8.01 0.81
C TYR A 26 -10.91 9.28 0.00
N THR A 27 -10.44 10.35 0.64
CA THR A 27 -10.02 11.56 -0.09
C THR A 27 -8.86 11.24 -1.03
N ILE A 28 -7.88 10.45 -0.59
CA ILE A 28 -6.74 10.05 -1.43
C ILE A 28 -7.20 9.19 -2.61
N SER A 29 -8.16 8.27 -2.41
CA SER A 29 -8.65 7.41 -3.50
C SER A 29 -9.42 8.17 -4.58
N LEU A 30 -9.94 9.37 -4.30
CA LEU A 30 -10.52 10.26 -5.31
C LEU A 30 -9.48 10.81 -6.30
N PHE A 31 -8.26 11.10 -5.81
CA PHE A 31 -7.20 11.69 -6.63
C PHE A 31 -6.22 10.65 -7.19
N TYR A 32 -6.00 9.55 -6.47
CA TYR A 32 -5.11 8.46 -6.86
C TYR A 32 -5.91 7.17 -6.97
N LYS A 33 -6.22 6.78 -8.19
CA LYS A 33 -6.90 5.51 -8.46
C LYS A 33 -5.90 4.36 -8.34
N GLU A 34 -6.32 3.30 -7.67
CA GLU A 34 -5.57 2.05 -7.62
C GLU A 34 -5.49 1.44 -9.02
N PRO A 35 -4.33 0.88 -9.44
CA PRO A 35 -4.24 0.15 -10.70
C PRO A 35 -5.20 -1.04 -10.70
N ASP A 36 -6.11 -1.07 -11.69
CA ASP A 36 -7.07 -2.15 -11.85
C ASP A 36 -6.39 -3.36 -12.50
N TYR A 37 -6.41 -4.49 -11.80
CA TYR A 37 -5.85 -5.76 -12.26
C TYR A 37 -6.38 -6.16 -13.64
N ASN A 38 -7.66 -5.93 -13.93
CA ASN A 38 -8.29 -6.37 -15.18
C ASN A 38 -7.79 -5.58 -16.41
N LEU A 39 -7.21 -4.40 -16.21
CA LEU A 39 -6.58 -3.63 -17.30
C LEU A 39 -5.24 -4.22 -17.72
N TYR A 40 -4.54 -4.92 -16.83
CA TYR A 40 -3.25 -5.57 -17.11
C TYR A 40 -3.46 -7.03 -17.54
N PHE A 41 -4.47 -7.70 -16.98
CA PHE A 41 -4.76 -9.11 -17.21
C PHE A 41 -6.13 -9.30 -17.86
N LEU A 42 -6.22 -8.93 -19.15
CA LEU A 42 -7.38 -9.25 -19.96
C LEU A 42 -7.57 -10.77 -20.01
N GLN A 43 -8.78 -11.24 -19.72
CA GLN A 43 -9.13 -12.66 -19.81
C GLN A 43 -9.77 -12.95 -21.17
N PRO A 44 -9.00 -13.43 -22.16
CA PRO A 44 -9.59 -13.84 -23.44
C PRO A 44 -10.45 -15.09 -23.25
N GLN A 45 -11.50 -15.22 -24.06
CA GLN A 45 -12.37 -16.40 -24.07
C GLN A 45 -11.65 -17.66 -24.59
N VAL A 46 -10.55 -17.48 -25.34
CA VAL A 46 -9.71 -18.56 -25.86
C VAL A 46 -8.27 -18.29 -25.47
N VAL A 47 -7.64 -19.25 -24.79
CA VAL A 47 -6.21 -19.22 -24.45
C VAL A 47 -5.47 -20.07 -25.48
N GLU A 48 -4.72 -19.43 -26.38
CA GLU A 48 -3.88 -20.13 -27.34
C GLU A 48 -2.65 -20.72 -26.63
N THR A 49 -2.30 -21.97 -26.96
CA THR A 49 -1.12 -22.65 -26.42
C THR A 49 0.14 -22.18 -27.13
N ILE A 50 0.99 -21.42 -26.42
CA ILE A 50 2.26 -20.91 -26.94
C ILE A 50 3.36 -21.95 -26.72
N ASN A 51 3.73 -22.66 -27.79
CA ASN A 51 4.69 -23.76 -27.73
C ASN A 51 6.09 -23.39 -28.25
N ASN A 52 6.29 -22.16 -28.74
CA ASN A 52 7.57 -21.70 -29.28
C ASN A 52 8.05 -20.40 -28.62
N LYS A 53 9.36 -20.19 -28.66
CA LYS A 53 10.03 -19.03 -28.03
C LYS A 53 9.68 -17.71 -28.71
N GLU A 54 9.59 -17.71 -30.03
CA GLU A 54 9.36 -16.50 -30.83
C GLU A 54 7.97 -15.91 -30.55
N ASP A 55 6.93 -16.74 -30.51
CA ASP A 55 5.56 -16.32 -30.19
C ASP A 55 5.41 -15.95 -28.72
N CYS A 56 6.16 -16.58 -27.81
CA CYS A 56 6.21 -16.17 -26.41
C CYS A 56 6.73 -14.74 -26.24
N LEU A 57 7.81 -14.40 -26.95
CA LEU A 57 8.38 -13.06 -26.91
C LEU A 57 7.46 -12.03 -27.60
N LYS A 58 6.73 -12.41 -28.65
CA LYS A 58 5.77 -11.52 -29.33
C LYS A 58 4.63 -11.07 -28.42
N VAL A 59 4.17 -11.92 -27.50
CA VAL A 59 3.10 -11.55 -26.54
C VAL A 59 3.63 -10.83 -25.30
N GLY A 60 4.94 -10.55 -25.23
CA GLY A 60 5.58 -9.96 -24.05
C GLY A 60 5.78 -10.96 -22.90
N GLY A 61 5.78 -12.25 -23.21
CA GLY A 61 6.05 -13.30 -22.23
C GLY A 61 7.55 -13.55 -22.02
N GLN A 62 7.88 -14.25 -20.94
CA GLN A 62 9.24 -14.75 -20.69
C GLN A 62 9.32 -16.23 -21.04
N TRP A 63 10.28 -16.61 -21.88
CA TRP A 63 10.58 -18.01 -22.16
C TRP A 63 11.50 -18.58 -21.08
N ASN A 64 11.02 -19.56 -20.31
CA ASN A 64 11.79 -20.25 -19.28
C ASN A 64 12.37 -21.53 -19.87
N GLU A 65 13.68 -21.54 -20.10
CA GLU A 65 14.40 -22.70 -20.62
C GLU A 65 14.56 -23.75 -19.51
N GLY A 66 14.23 -25.00 -19.82
CA GLY A 66 14.34 -26.11 -18.88
C GLY A 66 13.76 -27.40 -19.44
N ASN A 67 14.26 -28.53 -18.95
CA ASN A 67 13.72 -29.85 -19.30
C ASN A 67 12.61 -30.21 -18.30
N TYR A 68 11.37 -29.84 -18.63
CA TYR A 68 10.23 -30.13 -17.76
C TYR A 68 9.57 -31.45 -18.17
N ARG A 69 9.40 -32.36 -17.20
CA ARG A 69 8.55 -33.55 -17.35
C ARG A 69 7.20 -33.23 -16.73
N TYR A 70 6.13 -33.23 -17.52
CA TYR A 70 4.78 -33.19 -16.98
C TYR A 70 4.49 -34.54 -16.30
N GLU A 71 4.22 -34.51 -14.99
CA GLU A 71 3.65 -35.67 -14.30
C GLU A 71 2.22 -35.92 -14.79
N LYS A 72 1.94 -37.21 -15.05
CA LYS A 72 0.80 -37.77 -15.78
C LYS A 72 -0.54 -37.70 -15.01
N ASN A 73 -0.84 -36.57 -14.37
CA ASN A 73 -2.10 -36.39 -13.63
C ASN A 73 -3.10 -35.47 -14.36
N MET A 74 -2.81 -35.03 -15.59
CA MET A 74 -3.76 -34.30 -16.44
C MET A 74 -4.03 -35.05 -17.75
N PRO A 75 -5.30 -35.16 -18.21
CA PRO A 75 -5.63 -35.75 -19.49
C PRO A 75 -5.29 -34.75 -20.60
N VAL A 76 -4.03 -34.75 -21.04
CA VAL A 76 -3.58 -34.03 -22.25
C VAL A 76 -3.50 -35.04 -23.41
N PRO A 77 -3.96 -34.71 -24.63
CA PRO A 77 -3.91 -35.61 -25.79
C PRO A 77 -2.51 -35.67 -26.42
N VAL A 78 -1.46 -35.59 -25.61
CA VAL A 78 -0.08 -35.56 -26.08
C VAL A 78 0.59 -36.88 -25.69
N SER A 79 1.23 -37.51 -26.67
CA SER A 79 2.09 -38.67 -26.50
C SER A 79 2.95 -38.51 -25.25
N SER A 80 2.70 -39.37 -24.27
CA SER A 80 3.43 -39.40 -23.00
C SER A 80 4.91 -39.68 -23.28
N GLY A 81 5.76 -38.64 -23.26
CA GLY A 81 7.20 -38.80 -23.47
C GLY A 81 7.97 -37.58 -23.98
N ASP A 82 7.30 -36.56 -24.48
CA ASP A 82 8.00 -35.42 -25.10
C ASP A 82 8.63 -34.49 -24.05
N ILE A 83 9.97 -34.37 -24.11
CA ILE A 83 10.74 -33.41 -23.32
C ILE A 83 10.59 -32.04 -23.97
N TYR A 84 9.80 -31.16 -23.36
CA TYR A 84 9.73 -29.76 -23.76
C TYR A 84 11.00 -29.04 -23.33
N LYS A 85 11.61 -28.26 -24.22
CA LYS A 85 12.83 -27.47 -23.96
C LYS A 85 12.56 -26.18 -23.16
N GLY A 86 11.35 -25.98 -22.65
CA GLY A 86 10.96 -24.83 -21.86
C GLY A 86 9.45 -24.61 -21.85
N TYR A 87 9.01 -23.59 -21.11
CA TYR A 87 7.62 -23.11 -21.14
C TYR A 87 7.58 -21.59 -21.24
N CYS A 88 6.48 -21.06 -21.79
CA CYS A 88 6.23 -19.63 -21.85
C CYS A 88 5.47 -19.15 -20.61
N ASP A 89 5.94 -18.09 -19.95
CA ASP A 89 5.13 -17.26 -19.04
C ASP A 89 4.60 -16.05 -19.82
N PRO A 90 3.37 -16.10 -20.37
CA PRO A 90 2.82 -15.05 -21.23
C PRO A 90 2.50 -13.75 -20.46
N ASN A 91 2.47 -13.82 -19.13
CA ASN A 91 2.07 -12.69 -18.28
C ASN A 91 3.25 -11.98 -17.64
N PHE A 92 4.48 -12.38 -17.94
CA PHE A 92 5.68 -11.84 -17.30
C PHE A 92 5.75 -10.30 -17.34
N THR A 93 5.72 -9.70 -18.54
CA THR A 93 5.80 -8.24 -18.67
C THR A 93 4.58 -7.54 -18.06
N LYS A 94 3.38 -8.10 -18.24
CA LYS A 94 2.14 -7.55 -17.66
C LYS A 94 2.18 -7.53 -16.12
N GLN A 95 2.72 -8.60 -15.53
CA GLN A 95 2.91 -8.70 -14.09
C GLN A 95 3.92 -7.67 -13.59
N GLN A 96 5.00 -7.45 -14.33
CA GLN A 96 5.97 -6.42 -14.01
C GLN A 96 5.36 -5.02 -14.09
N ASP A 97 4.64 -4.70 -15.17
CA ASP A 97 3.97 -3.41 -15.35
C ASP A 97 2.95 -3.14 -14.25
N PHE A 98 2.13 -4.15 -13.88
CA PHE A 98 1.18 -4.04 -12.79
C PHE A 98 1.88 -3.82 -11.44
N ASN A 99 2.96 -4.57 -11.16
CA ASN A 99 3.72 -4.43 -9.92
C ASN A 99 4.37 -3.04 -9.82
N ASP A 100 4.87 -2.50 -10.92
CA ASP A 100 5.50 -1.19 -10.95
C ASP A 100 4.47 -0.06 -10.84
N ALA A 101 3.32 -0.19 -11.49
CA ALA A 101 2.17 0.70 -11.27
C ALA A 101 1.71 0.68 -9.80
N GLN A 102 1.63 -0.51 -9.19
CA GLN A 102 1.25 -0.67 -7.79
C GLN A 102 2.29 -0.05 -6.85
N LYS A 103 3.59 -0.22 -7.12
CA LYS A 103 4.66 0.46 -6.36
C LYS A 103 4.51 1.97 -6.38
N ILE A 104 4.28 2.56 -7.55
CA ILE A 104 4.10 4.00 -7.72
C ILE A 104 2.86 4.48 -6.94
N TYR A 105 1.74 3.76 -7.07
CA TYR A 105 0.52 4.06 -6.34
C TYR A 105 0.74 4.02 -4.82
N GLN A 106 1.29 2.93 -4.29
CA GLN A 106 1.53 2.80 -2.84
C GLN A 106 2.47 3.89 -2.30
N ARG A 107 3.51 4.26 -3.07
CA ARG A 107 4.41 5.37 -2.72
C ARG A 107 3.68 6.71 -2.64
N ASN A 108 2.85 7.03 -3.64
CA ASN A 108 2.14 8.31 -3.67
C ASN A 108 1.11 8.39 -2.53
N VAL A 109 0.38 7.30 -2.27
CA VAL A 109 -0.57 7.25 -1.15
C VAL A 109 0.15 7.37 0.19
N PHE A 110 1.30 6.73 0.36
CA PHE A 110 2.14 6.91 1.54
C PHE A 110 2.48 8.38 1.79
N ILE A 111 3.01 9.07 0.78
CA ILE A 111 3.39 10.48 0.87
C ILE A 111 2.18 11.34 1.25
N MET A 112 1.03 11.12 0.61
CA MET A 112 -0.20 11.87 0.90
C MET A 112 -0.70 11.64 2.33
N LEU A 113 -0.72 10.39 2.81
CA LEU A 113 -1.10 10.09 4.20
C LEU A 113 -0.13 10.72 5.19
N VAL A 114 1.18 10.71 4.91
CA VAL A 114 2.18 11.39 5.75
C VAL A 114 1.93 12.88 5.80
N VAL A 115 1.73 13.52 4.65
CA VAL A 115 1.45 14.97 4.57
C VAL A 115 0.18 15.31 5.36
N PHE A 116 -0.92 14.60 5.13
CA PHE A 116 -2.17 14.85 5.86
C PHE A 116 -2.08 14.52 7.35
N GLY A 117 -1.36 13.46 7.72
CA GLY A 117 -1.11 13.11 9.11
C GLY A 117 -0.32 14.19 9.85
N VAL A 118 0.73 14.72 9.22
CA VAL A 118 1.51 15.86 9.76
C VAL A 118 0.65 17.12 9.84
N LEU A 119 -0.15 17.43 8.82
CA LEU A 119 -1.08 18.56 8.87
C LEU A 119 -2.10 18.40 10.01
N ALA A 120 -2.63 17.20 10.23
CA ALA A 120 -3.54 16.92 11.35
C ALA A 120 -2.86 17.15 12.72
N LEU A 121 -1.60 16.72 12.89
CA LEU A 121 -0.81 17.00 14.09
C LEU A 121 -0.62 18.50 14.33
N ILE A 122 -0.27 19.25 13.27
CA ILE A 122 -0.08 20.69 13.34
C ILE A 122 -1.39 21.38 13.71
N LEU A 123 -2.49 21.07 13.01
CA LEU A 123 -3.81 21.64 13.30
C LEU A 123 -4.25 21.33 14.73
N GLY A 124 -4.07 20.09 15.18
CA GLY A 124 -4.36 19.69 16.56
C GLY A 124 -3.62 20.52 17.60
N ALA A 125 -2.37 20.94 17.31
CA ALA A 125 -1.56 21.76 18.21
C ALA A 125 -2.02 23.22 18.33
N PHE A 126 -2.72 23.76 17.32
CA PHE A 126 -3.20 25.14 17.32
C PHE A 126 -4.67 25.29 17.80
N ILE A 127 -5.43 24.19 17.82
CA ILE A 127 -6.82 24.20 18.28
C ILE A 127 -6.87 24.27 19.82
N SER A 128 -7.74 25.11 20.38
CA SER A 128 -7.89 25.28 21.84
C SER A 128 -8.84 24.27 22.50
N ASN A 129 -9.69 23.59 21.73
CA ASN A 129 -10.64 22.61 22.26
C ASN A 129 -9.94 21.27 22.56
N GLU A 130 -9.94 20.86 23.83
CA GLU A 130 -9.25 19.65 24.30
C GLU A 130 -9.64 18.38 23.53
N ILE A 131 -10.93 18.19 23.23
CA ILE A 131 -11.44 16.99 22.51
C ILE A 131 -10.87 16.95 21.10
N VAL A 132 -10.93 18.09 20.41
CA VAL A 132 -10.45 18.21 19.03
C VAL A 132 -8.93 18.10 18.97
N THR A 133 -8.22 18.73 19.91
CA THR A 133 -6.75 18.63 20.03
C THR A 133 -6.30 17.18 20.21
N ILE A 134 -6.91 16.43 21.14
CA ILE A 134 -6.58 15.02 21.37
C ILE A 134 -6.93 14.18 20.15
N GLY A 135 -8.13 14.38 19.56
CA GLY A 135 -8.60 13.66 18.39
C GLY A 135 -7.70 13.86 17.16
N PHE A 136 -7.33 15.10 16.83
CA PHE A 136 -6.44 15.41 15.71
C PHE A 136 -5.00 14.93 15.97
N SER A 137 -4.51 15.04 17.20
CA SER A 137 -3.16 14.58 17.54
C SER A 137 -3.05 13.05 17.39
N TRP A 138 -3.95 12.29 18.02
CA TRP A 138 -3.94 10.83 17.92
C TRP A 138 -4.36 10.35 16.53
N GLY A 139 -5.29 11.04 15.88
CA GLY A 139 -5.70 10.73 14.52
C GLY A 139 -4.56 10.91 13.52
N GLY A 140 -3.75 11.96 13.67
CA GLY A 140 -2.53 12.18 12.88
C GLY A 140 -1.48 11.09 13.13
N VAL A 141 -1.21 10.73 14.39
CA VAL A 141 -0.30 9.61 14.71
C VAL A 141 -0.78 8.31 14.08
N ILE A 142 -2.07 7.98 14.20
CA ILE A 142 -2.65 6.77 13.59
C ILE A 142 -2.54 6.80 12.08
N SER A 143 -2.72 7.96 11.44
CA SER A 143 -2.54 8.12 10.00
C SER A 143 -1.10 7.78 9.56
N LEU A 144 -0.10 8.23 10.31
CA LEU A 144 1.31 7.90 10.06
C LEU A 144 1.59 6.39 10.23
N ILE A 145 0.97 5.75 11.22
CA ILE A 145 1.06 4.30 11.41
C ILE A 145 0.45 3.57 10.22
N ILE A 146 -0.77 3.95 9.80
CA ILE A 146 -1.46 3.36 8.64
C ILE A 146 -0.62 3.53 7.37
N ALA A 147 -0.07 4.73 7.15
CA ALA A 147 0.82 5.00 6.02
C ALA A 147 2.02 4.05 6.01
N SER A 148 2.67 3.90 7.17
CA SER A 148 3.85 3.03 7.33
C SER A 148 3.51 1.57 7.05
N ILE A 149 2.44 1.03 7.65
CA ILE A 149 2.01 -0.35 7.44
C ILE A 149 1.72 -0.60 5.96
N ARG A 150 1.01 0.32 5.31
CA ARG A 150 0.61 0.20 3.90
C ARG A 150 1.81 0.16 2.95
N TYR A 151 2.82 1.00 3.19
CA TYR A 151 3.98 1.09 2.30
C TYR A 151 5.08 0.06 2.62
N TRP A 152 5.05 -0.53 3.82
CA TRP A 152 6.14 -1.37 4.34
C TRP A 152 6.52 -2.55 3.43
N SER A 153 5.54 -3.25 2.84
CA SER A 153 5.83 -4.41 1.97
C SER A 153 6.53 -4.02 0.68
N THR A 154 6.28 -2.79 0.21
CA THR A 154 6.67 -2.31 -1.12
C THR A 154 7.92 -1.42 -1.06
N ALA A 155 8.25 -0.92 0.12
CA ALA A 155 9.41 -0.07 0.35
C ALA A 155 10.72 -0.87 0.41
N ASP A 156 11.75 -0.34 -0.25
CA ASP A 156 13.12 -0.84 -0.13
C ASP A 156 13.66 -0.66 1.29
N ASN A 157 14.66 -1.48 1.65
CA ASN A 157 15.25 -1.45 3.00
C ASN A 157 15.82 -0.07 3.38
N LEU A 158 16.42 0.64 2.44
CA LEU A 158 16.92 2.01 2.67
C LEU A 158 15.77 2.97 3.00
N ILE A 159 14.66 2.87 2.27
CA ILE A 159 13.49 3.74 2.47
C ILE A 159 12.85 3.45 3.84
N LYS A 160 12.76 2.18 4.25
CA LYS A 160 12.27 1.80 5.59
C LYS A 160 13.08 2.45 6.71
N VAL A 161 14.41 2.43 6.62
CA VAL A 161 15.30 3.05 7.60
C VAL A 161 15.09 4.56 7.64
N LEU A 162 14.98 5.22 6.47
CA LEU A 162 14.72 6.65 6.40
C LEU A 162 13.37 7.03 7.01
N ILE A 163 12.30 6.28 6.72
CA ILE A 163 10.96 6.51 7.29
C ILE A 163 11.01 6.43 8.82
N LEU A 164 11.65 5.39 9.35
CA LEU A 164 11.79 5.22 10.80
C LEU A 164 12.65 6.32 11.44
N GLY A 165 13.75 6.70 10.78
CA GLY A 165 14.62 7.79 11.24
C GLY A 165 13.87 9.11 11.32
N PHE A 166 13.20 9.52 10.23
CA PHE A 166 12.41 10.76 10.21
C PHE A 166 11.23 10.73 11.21
N ALA A 167 10.55 9.59 11.34
CA ALA A 167 9.46 9.47 12.32
C ALA A 167 9.98 9.63 13.75
N LEU A 168 11.12 9.01 14.08
CA LEU A 168 11.75 9.14 15.39
C LEU A 168 12.19 10.58 15.65
N ASP A 169 12.86 11.22 14.69
CA ASP A 169 13.30 12.62 14.80
C ASP A 169 12.11 13.57 15.02
N ALA A 170 11.02 13.39 14.27
CA ALA A 170 9.81 14.18 14.42
C ALA A 170 9.16 14.01 15.80
N LEU A 171 9.10 12.78 16.31
CA LEU A 171 8.56 12.49 17.64
C LEU A 171 9.43 13.10 18.75
N ILE A 172 10.76 12.97 18.66
CA ILE A 172 11.70 13.58 19.60
C ILE A 172 11.56 15.11 19.56
N TRP A 173 11.49 15.70 18.36
CA TRP A 173 11.30 17.15 18.20
C TRP A 173 9.98 17.64 18.81
N LEU A 174 8.87 16.94 18.56
CA LEU A 174 7.57 17.26 19.15
C LEU A 174 7.60 17.12 20.67
N ALA A 175 8.22 16.07 21.20
CA ALA A 175 8.36 15.88 22.64
C ALA A 175 9.16 17.04 23.25
N ILE A 176 10.34 17.35 22.71
CA ILE A 176 11.15 18.46 23.22
C ILE A 176 10.40 19.78 23.11
N LYS A 177 9.78 20.11 21.97
CA LYS A 177 9.10 21.40 21.76
C LYS A 177 7.87 21.57 22.64
N LYS A 178 7.05 20.53 22.78
CA LYS A 178 5.82 20.57 23.58
C LYS A 178 6.11 20.55 25.07
N PHE A 179 7.16 19.86 25.51
CA PHE A 179 7.57 19.80 26.91
C PHE A 179 8.63 20.84 27.29
N LYS A 180 9.14 21.66 26.36
CA LYS A 180 10.13 22.72 26.64
C LYS A 180 9.62 23.90 27.46
N LYS A 181 8.36 23.96 27.90
CA LYS A 181 7.92 24.99 28.86
C LYS A 181 6.66 24.64 29.67
N LYS A 182 6.89 24.26 30.94
CA LYS A 182 6.41 24.97 32.14
C LYS A 182 7.35 24.59 33.31
N VAL A 183 8.52 25.23 33.36
CA VAL A 183 9.17 25.65 34.62
C VAL A 183 9.09 27.16 34.63
#